data_AF-A0A839ILS1-F1
#
_entry.id   AF-A0A839ILS1-F1
#
_cell.length_a   1.000
_cell.length_b   1.000
_cell.length_c   1.000
_cell.angle_alpha   90.00
_cell.angle_beta   90.00
_cell.angle_gamma   90.00
#
_symmetry.space_group_name_H-M   'P 1'
#
loop_
_entity.id
_entity.type
_entity.pdbx_description
1 polymer ?
#
loop_
_entity_poly.entity_id
_entity_poly.type
_entity_poly.pdbx_seq_one_letter_code
_entity_poly.pdbx_strand_id
1 'polypeptide(L)'
;MKKYFWFVFVVLLGGNIVSSMIARTLAEGDSGWWPVMLLISAMVSGLYALVFSWLAKRLNFEQFPAGFVHIAVASLLVVMTVLYYQWPVNWQEINSGGKLTLLQMIIYSDMAYYLIYPVGLLASAGIGYYSMLKRNSR
;
A
#
# COMPACT_ATOMS: atom_id res chain seq x y z
N MET A 1 15.50 -11.57 -10.11
CA MET A 1 15.09 -10.15 -10.11
C MET A 1 13.86 -9.92 -10.98
N LYS A 2 13.90 -10.14 -12.32
CA LYS A 2 12.78 -9.79 -13.21
C LYS A 2 11.42 -10.37 -12.80
N LYS A 3 11.36 -11.64 -12.36
CA LYS A 3 10.08 -12.29 -11.98
C LYS A 3 9.41 -11.65 -10.75
N TYR A 4 10.15 -11.40 -9.67
CA TYR A 4 9.62 -10.75 -8.46
C TYR A 4 9.22 -9.30 -8.73
N PHE A 5 10.03 -8.58 -9.51
CA PHE A 5 9.74 -7.19 -9.85
C PHE A 5 8.38 -7.07 -10.53
N TRP A 6 8.18 -7.80 -11.62
CA TRP A 6 6.94 -7.69 -12.39
C TRP A 6 5.72 -8.14 -11.60
N PHE A 7 5.84 -9.23 -10.83
CA PHE A 7 4.74 -9.66 -9.96
C PHE A 7 4.33 -8.57 -8.97
N VAL A 8 5.29 -8.04 -8.20
CA VAL A 8 5.00 -7.03 -7.17
C VAL A 8 4.51 -5.72 -7.80
N PHE A 9 5.16 -5.30 -8.89
CA PHE A 9 4.78 -4.09 -9.60
C PHE A 9 3.34 -4.18 -10.12
N VAL A 10 2.96 -5.28 -10.78
CA VAL A 10 1.61 -5.46 -11.34
C VAL A 10 0.56 -5.52 -10.23
N VAL A 11 0.82 -6.22 -9.13
CA VAL A 11 -0.12 -6.31 -7.99
C VAL A 11 -0.36 -4.94 -7.36
N LEU A 12 0.71 -4.18 -7.08
CA LEU A 12 0.59 -2.85 -6.48
C LEU A 12 0.00 -1.83 -7.45
N LEU A 13 0.39 -1.88 -8.72
CA LEU A 13 -0.18 -1.02 -9.75
C LEU A 13 -1.68 -1.30 -9.91
N GLY A 14 -2.09 -2.57 -9.95
CA GLY A 14 -3.50 -2.97 -9.97
C GLY A 14 -4.28 -2.41 -8.79
N GLY A 15 -3.74 -2.52 -7.57
CA GLY A 15 -4.34 -1.92 -6.37
C GLY A 15 -4.50 -0.40 -6.50
N ASN A 16 -3.48 0.32 -6.96
CA ASN A 16 -3.54 1.76 -7.16
C ASN A 16 -4.51 2.19 -8.27
N ILE A 17 -4.63 1.42 -9.36
CA ILE A 17 -5.64 1.65 -10.40
C ILE A 17 -7.04 1.54 -9.79
N VAL A 18 -7.30 0.47 -9.04
CA VAL A 18 -8.61 0.27 -8.36
C VAL A 18 -8.90 1.40 -7.37
N SER A 19 -7.94 1.76 -6.50
CA SER A 19 -8.06 2.92 -5.61
C SER A 19 -8.38 4.20 -6.38
N SER A 20 -7.68 4.46 -7.49
CA SER A 20 -7.90 5.67 -8.30
C SER A 20 -9.28 5.69 -8.95
N MET A 21 -9.79 4.54 -9.40
CA MET A 21 -11.14 4.43 -9.94
C MET A 21 -12.21 4.66 -8.86
N ILE A 22 -12.02 4.12 -7.66
CA ILE A 22 -12.90 4.36 -6.51
C ILE A 22 -12.90 5.84 -6.15
N ALA A 23 -11.72 6.43 -5.98
CA ALA A 23 -11.56 7.85 -5.69
C ALA A 23 -12.25 8.71 -6.75
N ARG A 24 -12.05 8.42 -8.03
CA ARG A 24 -12.73 9.13 -9.12
C ARG A 24 -14.26 9.02 -9.06
N THR A 25 -14.77 7.87 -8.65
CA THR A 25 -16.22 7.62 -8.60
C THR A 25 -16.87 8.31 -7.40
N LEU A 26 -16.15 8.40 -6.27
CA LEU A 26 -16.67 8.94 -5.01
C LEU A 26 -16.31 10.41 -4.76
N ALA A 27 -15.24 10.93 -5.37
CA ALA A 27 -14.86 12.34 -5.34
C ALA A 27 -15.70 13.13 -6.35
N GLU A 28 -16.94 13.46 -5.99
CA GLU A 28 -17.80 14.33 -6.78
C GLU A 28 -17.16 15.73 -6.92
N GLY A 29 -16.38 15.96 -7.99
CA GLY A 29 -16.00 17.32 -8.42
C GLY A 29 -14.54 17.57 -8.79
N ASP A 30 -13.58 16.71 -8.44
CA ASP A 30 -12.13 17.03 -8.61
C ASP A 30 -11.38 16.02 -9.50
N SER A 31 -11.91 15.80 -10.70
CA SER A 31 -11.50 14.72 -11.61
C SER A 31 -10.29 15.03 -12.50
N GLY A 32 -9.59 16.15 -12.30
CA GLY A 32 -8.43 16.53 -13.13
C GLY A 32 -7.12 15.83 -12.74
N TRP A 33 -6.94 15.53 -11.46
CA TRP A 33 -5.64 15.15 -10.89
C TRP A 33 -5.38 13.65 -10.80
N TRP A 34 -6.40 12.81 -11.02
CA TRP A 34 -6.27 11.36 -10.89
C TRP A 34 -5.20 10.73 -11.82
N PRO A 35 -4.94 11.21 -13.06
CA PRO A 35 -3.88 10.63 -13.88
C PRO A 35 -2.48 10.90 -13.31
N VAL A 36 -2.30 12.09 -12.73
CA VAL A 36 -1.04 12.47 -12.08
C VAL A 36 -0.81 11.64 -10.82
N MET A 37 -1.84 11.47 -10.00
CA MET A 37 -1.77 10.62 -8.81
C MET A 37 -1.50 9.16 -9.17
N LEU A 38 -2.11 8.65 -10.25
CA LEU A 38 -1.84 7.31 -10.75
C LEU A 38 -0.39 7.15 -11.22
N LEU A 39 0.18 8.16 -11.88
CA LEU A 39 1.59 8.16 -12.28
C LEU A 39 2.52 8.11 -11.07
N ILE A 40 2.26 8.93 -10.04
CA ILE A 40 3.02 8.93 -8.79
C ILE A 40 2.92 7.56 -8.11
N SER A 41 1.71 7.01 -7.99
CA SER A 41 1.47 5.68 -7.44
C SER A 41 2.18 4.57 -8.23
N ALA A 42 2.25 4.68 -9.56
CA ALA A 42 3.00 3.76 -10.40
C ALA A 42 4.51 3.86 -10.14
N MET A 43 5.05 5.07 -10.00
CA MET A 43 6.46 5.29 -9.64
C MET A 43 6.79 4.71 -8.26
N VAL A 44 5.93 4.94 -7.26
CA VAL A 44 6.07 4.37 -5.91
C VAL A 44 6.00 2.84 -5.95
N SER A 45 5.05 2.27 -6.70
CA SER A 45 4.95 0.82 -6.90
C SER A 45 6.19 0.24 -7.57
N GLY A 46 6.77 0.95 -8.54
CA GLY A 46 8.02 0.59 -9.20
C GLY A 46 9.21 0.59 -8.24
N LEU A 47 9.36 1.66 -7.46
CA LEU A 47 10.40 1.76 -6.42
C LEU A 47 10.27 0.65 -5.38
N TYR A 48 9.05 0.42 -4.89
CA TYR A 48 8.76 -0.70 -3.97
C TYR A 48 9.18 -2.04 -4.59
N ALA A 49 8.77 -2.31 -5.83
CA ALA A 49 9.07 -3.57 -6.51
C ALA A 49 10.57 -3.76 -6.75
N LEU A 50 11.32 -2.68 -7.02
CA LEU A 50 12.79 -2.70 -7.10
C LEU A 50 13.42 -3.08 -5.76
N VAL A 51 13.05 -2.37 -4.68
CA VAL A 51 13.58 -2.61 -3.34
C VAL A 51 13.27 -4.03 -2.89
N PHE A 52 12.02 -4.47 -3.05
CA PHE A 52 11.65 -5.85 -2.74
C PHE A 52 12.42 -6.87 -3.58
N SER A 53 12.59 -6.64 -4.89
CA SER A 53 13.34 -7.58 -5.75
C SER A 53 14.81 -7.70 -5.35
N TRP A 54 15.40 -6.61 -4.85
CA TRP A 54 16.74 -6.60 -4.30
C TRP A 54 16.80 -7.40 -2.99
N LEU A 55 15.87 -7.17 -2.06
CA LEU A 55 15.73 -7.92 -0.81
C LEU A 55 15.51 -9.43 -1.08
N ALA A 56 14.64 -9.74 -2.03
CA ALA A 56 14.29 -11.11 -2.43
C ALA A 56 15.52 -11.91 -2.86
N LYS A 57 16.43 -11.26 -3.61
CA LYS A 57 17.70 -11.85 -4.04
C LYS A 57 18.66 -12.06 -2.86
N ARG A 58 18.74 -11.11 -1.93
CA ARG A 58 19.66 -11.17 -0.79
C ARG A 58 19.26 -12.23 0.24
N LEU A 59 17.97 -12.42 0.44
CA LEU A 59 17.42 -13.31 1.47
C LEU A 59 17.00 -14.68 0.92
N ASN A 60 17.29 -14.99 -0.36
CA ASN A 60 16.91 -16.24 -1.04
C ASN A 60 15.43 -16.59 -0.82
N PHE A 61 14.52 -15.64 -1.07
CA PHE A 61 13.11 -15.85 -0.79
C PHE A 61 12.51 -17.02 -1.57
N GLU A 62 11.78 -17.87 -0.88
CA GLU A 62 10.80 -18.75 -1.52
C GLU A 62 9.64 -17.92 -2.06
N GLN A 63 9.16 -18.25 -3.25
CA GLN A 63 8.20 -17.43 -4.00
C GLN A 63 6.84 -17.29 -3.29
N PHE A 64 6.47 -18.27 -2.44
CA PHE A 64 5.10 -18.44 -1.99
C PHE A 64 4.67 -17.52 -0.83
N PRO A 65 5.42 -17.35 0.28
CA PRO A 65 4.96 -16.49 1.37
C PRO A 65 5.06 -14.98 1.08
N ALA A 66 5.95 -14.55 0.16
CA ALA A 66 6.07 -13.14 -0.18
C ALA A 66 4.90 -12.61 -1.04
N GLY A 67 4.28 -13.48 -1.85
CA GLY A 67 3.17 -13.08 -2.73
C GLY A 67 1.97 -12.52 -1.95
N PHE A 68 1.63 -13.17 -0.82
CA PHE A 68 0.50 -12.77 0.03
C PHE A 68 0.67 -11.38 0.65
N VAL A 69 1.89 -10.99 1.02
CA VAL A 69 2.14 -9.67 1.61
C VAL A 69 1.82 -8.56 0.62
N HIS A 70 2.18 -8.72 -0.65
CA HIS A 70 1.94 -7.70 -1.67
C HIS A 70 0.46 -7.60 -2.06
N ILE A 71 -0.26 -8.73 -2.06
CA ILE A 71 -1.71 -8.73 -2.20
C ILE A 71 -2.35 -8.00 -1.01
N ALA A 72 -1.90 -8.27 0.22
CA ALA A 72 -2.41 -7.60 1.41
C ALA A 72 -2.14 -6.08 1.37
N VAL A 73 -0.95 -5.65 0.94
CA VAL A 73 -0.61 -4.24 0.72
C VAL A 73 -1.56 -3.60 -0.30
N ALA A 74 -1.76 -4.25 -1.46
CA ALA A 74 -2.67 -3.74 -2.49
C ALA A 74 -4.12 -3.63 -1.97
N SER A 75 -4.60 -4.64 -1.25
CA SER A 75 -5.94 -4.61 -0.62
C SER A 75 -6.07 -3.52 0.44
N LEU A 76 -5.04 -3.30 1.26
CA LEU A 76 -5.02 -2.23 2.27
C LEU A 76 -5.08 -0.84 1.63
N LEU A 77 -4.40 -0.62 0.50
CA LEU A 77 -4.50 0.63 -0.25
C LEU A 77 -5.94 0.87 -0.73
N VAL A 78 -6.60 -0.16 -1.26
CA VAL A 78 -7.99 -0.09 -1.70
C VAL A 78 -8.93 0.19 -0.53
N VAL A 79 -8.78 -0.54 0.59
CA VAL A 79 -9.60 -0.36 1.78
C VAL A 79 -9.43 1.04 2.36
N MET A 80 -8.21 1.56 2.47
CA MET A 80 -7.98 2.92 2.95
C MET A 80 -8.61 3.96 2.03
N THR A 81 -8.55 3.77 0.71
CA THR A 81 -9.24 4.65 -0.23
C THR A 81 -10.76 4.62 -0.03
N VAL A 82 -11.36 3.43 0.10
CA VAL A 82 -12.82 3.32 0.35
C VAL A 82 -13.19 4.01 1.66
N LEU A 83 -12.46 3.74 2.74
CA LEU A 83 -12.70 4.33 4.05
C LEU A 83 -12.59 5.86 4.04
N TYR A 84 -11.62 6.41 3.31
CA TYR A 84 -11.45 7.85 3.16
C TYR A 84 -12.70 8.51 2.54
N TYR A 85 -13.25 7.93 1.48
CA TYR A 85 -14.40 8.52 0.78
C TYR A 85 -15.76 8.19 1.39
N GLN A 86 -15.92 7.00 2.00
CA GLN A 86 -17.21 6.58 2.57
C GLN A 86 -17.42 7.02 4.02
N TRP A 87 -16.36 7.45 4.72
CA TRP A 87 -16.45 7.88 6.12
C TRP A 87 -16.07 9.36 6.27
N PRO A 88 -16.88 10.30 5.73
CA PRO A 88 -16.59 11.72 5.78
C PRO A 88 -16.51 12.24 7.22
N VAL A 89 -15.56 13.13 7.48
CA VAL A 89 -15.44 13.85 8.74
C VAL A 89 -16.29 15.12 8.70
N ASN A 90 -17.10 15.34 9.73
CA ASN A 90 -17.75 16.63 9.93
C ASN A 90 -16.73 17.65 10.47
N TRP A 91 -16.04 18.33 9.57
CA TRP A 91 -15.01 19.31 9.93
C TRP A 91 -15.54 20.48 10.75
N GLN A 92 -16.82 20.83 10.61
CA GLN A 92 -17.44 21.88 11.42
C GLN A 92 -17.50 21.47 12.90
N GLU A 93 -17.85 20.22 13.18
CA GLU A 93 -17.87 19.67 14.54
C GLU A 93 -16.46 19.64 15.16
N ILE A 94 -15.46 19.19 14.39
CA ILE A 94 -14.06 19.16 14.83
C ILE A 94 -13.55 20.58 15.15
N ASN A 95 -13.86 21.56 14.29
CA ASN A 95 -13.47 22.96 14.50
C ASN A 95 -14.17 23.60 15.71
N SER A 96 -15.32 23.07 16.13
CA SER A 96 -16.05 23.52 17.33
C SER A 96 -15.60 22.84 18.63
N GLY A 97 -14.54 22.02 18.58
CA GLY A 97 -13.98 21.32 19.75
C GLY A 97 -14.30 19.82 19.82
N GLY A 98 -14.96 19.28 18.79
CA GLY A 98 -15.13 17.84 18.60
C GLY A 98 -13.78 17.13 18.40
N LYS A 99 -13.75 15.81 18.61
CA LYS A 99 -12.56 14.98 18.41
C LYS A 99 -12.81 13.95 17.33
N LEU A 100 -11.79 13.71 16.50
CA LEU A 100 -11.79 12.57 15.59
C LEU A 100 -11.78 11.27 16.39
N THR A 101 -12.52 10.28 15.92
CA THR A 101 -12.33 8.91 16.39
C THR A 101 -10.93 8.42 16.01
N LEU A 102 -10.40 7.43 16.72
CA LEU A 102 -9.09 6.84 16.41
C LEU A 102 -9.00 6.37 14.94
N LEU A 103 -10.09 5.77 14.44
CA LEU A 103 -10.17 5.31 13.06
C LEU A 103 -10.11 6.49 12.06
N GLN A 104 -10.84 7.57 12.31
CA GLN A 104 -10.76 8.78 11.48
C GLN A 104 -9.36 9.43 11.56
N MET A 105 -8.72 9.46 12.73
CA MET A 105 -7.34 9.95 12.83
C MET A 105 -6.37 9.15 11.96
N ILE A 106 -6.59 7.83 11.84
CA ILE A 106 -5.77 6.96 10.99
C ILE A 106 -6.08 7.21 9.51
N ILE A 107 -7.36 7.22 9.12
CA ILE A 107 -7.77 7.37 7.72
C ILE A 107 -7.33 8.71 7.13
N TYR A 108 -7.49 9.79 7.91
CA TYR A 108 -7.18 11.16 7.50
C TYR A 108 -5.77 11.61 7.90
N SER A 109 -4.93 10.70 8.39
CA SER A 109 -3.51 10.97 8.53
C SER A 109 -2.85 10.88 7.16
N ASP A 110 -2.24 11.98 6.72
CA ASP A 110 -1.49 12.05 5.47
C ASP A 110 -0.45 10.92 5.35
N MET A 111 0.08 10.46 6.49
CA MET A 111 1.12 9.43 6.55
C MET A 111 0.56 8.00 6.47
N ALA A 112 -0.69 7.75 6.84
CA ALA A 112 -1.21 6.39 6.98
C ALA A 112 -1.26 5.65 5.64
N TYR A 113 -1.66 6.33 4.57
CA TYR A 113 -1.66 5.76 3.22
C TYR A 113 -0.25 5.38 2.76
N TYR A 114 0.73 6.27 2.98
CA TYR A 114 2.11 6.03 2.59
C TYR A 114 2.82 5.00 3.46
N LEU A 115 2.46 4.86 4.73
CA LEU A 115 3.04 3.88 5.66
C LEU A 115 2.74 2.43 5.30
N ILE A 116 1.69 2.16 4.51
CA ILE A 116 1.37 0.80 4.05
C ILE A 116 2.56 0.19 3.28
N TYR A 117 3.25 0.98 2.45
CA TYR A 117 4.39 0.53 1.66
C TYR A 117 5.61 0.13 2.51
N PRO A 118 6.21 0.98 3.36
CA PRO A 118 7.34 0.58 4.18
C PRO A 118 6.99 -0.54 5.16
N VAL A 119 5.77 -0.57 5.72
CA VAL A 119 5.31 -1.68 6.57
C VAL A 119 5.27 -2.99 5.79
N GLY A 120 4.74 -2.98 4.57
CA GLY A 120 4.75 -4.15 3.68
C GLY A 120 6.16 -4.65 3.34
N LEU A 121 7.10 -3.73 3.10
CA LEU A 121 8.51 -4.07 2.85
C LEU A 121 9.17 -4.70 4.09
N LEU A 122 8.94 -4.14 5.28
CA LEU A 122 9.48 -4.67 6.53
C LEU A 122 8.90 -6.04 6.86
N ALA A 123 7.59 -6.22 6.71
CA ALA A 123 6.93 -7.51 6.89
C ALA A 123 7.51 -8.56 5.93
N SER A 124 7.68 -8.19 4.65
CA SER A 124 8.31 -9.05 3.66
C SER A 124 9.73 -9.44 4.11
N ALA A 125 10.57 -8.45 4.44
CA ALA A 125 11.95 -8.67 4.88
C ALA A 125 12.05 -9.58 6.11
N GLY A 126 11.18 -9.38 7.11
CA GLY A 126 11.10 -10.22 8.31
C GLY A 126 10.77 -11.68 7.98
N ILE A 127 9.77 -11.91 7.11
CA ILE A 127 9.41 -13.25 6.63
C ILE A 127 10.59 -13.90 5.91
N GLY A 128 11.24 -13.19 4.98
CA GLY A 128 12.39 -13.70 4.25
C GLY A 128 13.57 -14.05 5.14
N TYR A 129 13.87 -13.19 6.11
CA TYR A 129 14.92 -13.42 7.08
C TYR A 129 14.64 -14.65 7.95
N TYR A 130 13.41 -14.79 8.46
CA TYR A 130 13.00 -15.96 9.23
C TYR A 130 13.11 -17.26 8.41
N SER A 131 12.65 -17.26 7.16
CA SER A 131 12.78 -18.40 6.24
C SER A 131 14.24 -18.77 5.97
N MET A 132 15.12 -17.77 5.84
CA MET A 132 16.56 -17.99 5.67
C MET A 132 17.16 -18.69 6.89
N LEU A 133 16.90 -18.19 8.10
CA LEU A 133 17.42 -18.78 9.34
C LEU A 133 16.97 -20.23 9.52
N LYS A 134 15.68 -20.52 9.27
CA LYS A 134 15.10 -21.86 9.39
C LYS A 134 15.72 -22.88 8.43
N ARG A 135 16.25 -22.44 7.29
CA ARG A 135 16.95 -23.32 6.33
C ARG A 135 18.38 -23.64 6.77
N ASN A 136 19.08 -22.67 7.33
CA ASN A 136 20.46 -22.85 7.78
C ASN A 136 20.58 -23.65 9.09
N SER A 137 19.46 -23.88 9.79
CA SER A 137 19.41 -24.68 11.02
C SER A 137 19.05 -26.15 10.78
N ARG A 138 18.94 -26.59 9.53
CA ARG A 138 18.68 -27.98 9.12
C ARG A 138 19.94 -28.57 8.51
#